data_AF-F7YXK8-F1
#
_entry.id   AF-F7YXK8-F1
#
_cell.length_a   1.000
_cell.length_b   1.000
_cell.length_c   1.000
_cell.angle_alpha   90.00
_cell.angle_beta   90.00
_cell.angle_gamma   90.00
#
_symmetry.space_group_name_H-M   'P 1'
#
loop_
_entity.id
_entity.type
_entity.pdbx_description
1 polymer ?
#
loop_
_entity_poly.entity_id
_entity_poly.type
_entity_poly.pdbx_seq_one_letter_code
_entity_poly.pdbx_strand_id
1 'polypeptide(L)'
;MEVKLKGTKLESLINLFSLLNVGEYKSFVLHSLHVAKISSQIVDRLMKEIDTDVVYILGLFHDIGLVFKASLENYELFEDMFPKIADLERIVLTFDKANQHSKISYGCVQRFPFLSNNEIVKSALYHHVPIDKIPESEKIALVSNAMLAADVLSRLFLKRQIEFPDEEFLKESMDFLDKSPALHPEVSRVLKEILKDPSVLSQLFDDESHFCSKKDLYIDDVLHFAAIFSALLDFRSPYTRSHTFLVDYVVEKLACEIFKGEFDVNFLKVVALFHDIGKIKIPLQILHKHGRLNEYEMAVMKTHVVETKLMLTKASLEKYADLAGSHHERLDGSGYPLKLTEKQLSIYSRILQVADVFAALTEKRPYRDALEPKEAIEVVREEVESGKLDDYVFEKLEQLVKNNLELPTQRNIMENLLGVESVDQIVVVDANLVV
;
A
#
# COMPACT_ATOMS: atom_id res chain seq x y z
N MET A 1 27.06 10.36 -12.64
CA MET A 1 27.32 10.15 -11.20
C MET A 1 26.36 9.06 -10.77
N GLU A 2 26.81 7.80 -10.70
CA GLU A 2 25.95 6.67 -10.29
C GLU A 2 25.44 6.97 -8.88
N VAL A 3 24.20 7.41 -8.75
CA VAL A 3 23.49 7.35 -7.48
C VAL A 3 23.21 5.87 -7.26
N LYS A 4 24.22 5.12 -6.79
CA LYS A 4 23.97 3.88 -6.07
C LYS A 4 23.20 4.30 -4.82
N LEU A 5 21.88 4.41 -4.95
CA LEU A 5 20.97 4.62 -3.83
C LEU A 5 21.28 3.50 -2.86
N LYS A 6 21.96 3.83 -1.76
CA LYS A 6 22.20 2.88 -0.67
C LYS A 6 20.86 2.21 -0.33
N GLY A 7 20.92 0.88 -0.27
CA GLY A 7 19.78 -0.02 -0.19
C GLY A 7 18.83 0.42 0.90
N THR A 8 17.58 0.68 0.52
CA THR A 8 16.54 0.94 1.51
C THR A 8 16.43 -0.30 2.39
N LYS A 9 16.41 -0.16 3.71
CA LYS A 9 16.22 -1.31 4.59
C LYS A 9 14.78 -1.81 4.44
N LEU A 10 14.60 -3.13 4.41
CA LEU A 10 13.25 -3.72 4.43
C LEU A 10 12.44 -3.20 5.62
N GLU A 11 13.09 -3.07 6.78
CA GLU A 11 12.53 -2.50 8.00
C GLU A 11 11.90 -1.11 7.80
N SER A 12 12.49 -0.25 6.97
CA SER A 12 11.93 1.07 6.65
C SER A 12 10.54 0.97 6.02
N LEU A 13 10.31 0.01 5.13
CA LEU A 13 9.01 -0.17 4.46
C LEU A 13 7.97 -0.76 5.42
N ILE A 14 8.40 -1.66 6.31
CA ILE A 14 7.51 -2.21 7.34
C ILE A 14 7.11 -1.14 8.36
N ASN A 15 8.04 -0.28 8.75
CA ASN A 15 7.74 0.87 9.60
C ASN A 15 6.87 1.91 8.89
N LEU A 16 6.99 2.08 7.58
CA LEU A 16 6.04 2.91 6.83
C LEU A 16 4.63 2.32 6.84
N PHE A 17 4.49 0.99 6.71
CA PHE A 17 3.19 0.32 6.80
C PHE A 17 2.55 0.49 8.19
N SER A 18 3.31 0.36 9.28
CA SER A 18 2.77 0.57 10.63
C SER A 18 2.27 2.01 10.85
N LEU A 19 2.85 3.01 10.18
CA LEU A 19 2.37 4.39 10.23
C LEU A 19 1.03 4.61 9.51
N LEU A 20 0.55 3.65 8.71
CA LEU A 20 -0.80 3.66 8.14
C LEU A 20 -1.88 3.31 9.19
N ASN A 21 -1.50 2.98 10.44
CA ASN A 21 -2.38 2.65 11.55
C ASN A 21 -3.18 3.87 12.07
N VAL A 22 -4.05 4.42 11.22
CA VAL A 22 -4.77 5.68 11.44
C VAL A 22 -6.16 5.61 10.85
N GLY A 23 -7.09 6.40 11.41
CA GLY A 23 -8.45 6.50 10.89
C GLY A 23 -9.10 5.12 10.74
N GLU A 24 -9.64 4.87 9.55
CA GLU A 24 -10.28 3.63 9.16
C GLU A 24 -9.26 2.47 9.00
N TYR A 25 -8.01 2.73 8.61
CA TYR A 25 -6.99 1.68 8.44
C TYR A 25 -6.48 1.10 9.76
N LYS A 26 -6.81 1.73 10.90
CA LYS A 26 -6.27 1.36 12.22
C LYS A 26 -6.40 -0.14 12.49
N SER A 27 -7.62 -0.65 12.44
CA SER A 27 -7.88 -2.06 12.71
C SER A 27 -7.16 -2.98 11.72
N PHE A 28 -7.11 -2.59 10.43
CA PHE A 28 -6.54 -3.42 9.36
C PHE A 28 -5.04 -3.56 9.54
N VAL A 29 -4.35 -2.45 9.81
CA VAL A 29 -2.91 -2.43 10.05
C VAL A 29 -2.57 -3.22 11.31
N LEU A 30 -3.32 -3.03 12.41
CA LEU A 30 -3.14 -3.84 13.63
C LEU A 30 -3.32 -5.33 13.35
N HIS A 31 -4.39 -5.70 12.63
CA HIS A 31 -4.65 -7.08 12.26
C HIS A 31 -3.48 -7.70 11.48
N SER A 32 -3.03 -7.03 10.41
CA SER A 32 -1.86 -7.42 9.61
C SER A 32 -0.58 -7.55 10.44
N LEU A 33 -0.33 -6.61 11.36
CA LEU A 33 0.85 -6.66 12.24
C LEU A 33 0.78 -7.83 13.22
N HIS A 34 -0.36 -8.11 13.85
CA HIS A 34 -0.52 -9.28 14.71
C HIS A 34 -0.27 -10.57 13.92
N VAL A 35 -0.84 -10.69 12.71
CA VAL A 35 -0.67 -11.89 11.87
C VAL A 35 0.80 -12.07 11.48
N ALA A 36 1.48 -11.00 11.05
CA ALA A 36 2.91 -11.01 10.76
C ALA A 36 3.76 -11.44 11.96
N LYS A 37 3.55 -10.81 13.13
CA LYS A 37 4.30 -11.10 14.37
C LYS A 37 4.08 -12.54 14.83
N ILE A 38 2.82 -12.98 14.95
CA ILE A 38 2.48 -14.31 15.47
C ILE A 38 2.95 -15.40 14.51
N SER A 39 2.67 -15.29 13.21
CA SER A 39 3.06 -16.32 12.24
C SER A 39 4.58 -16.46 12.13
N SER A 40 5.34 -15.36 12.12
CA SER A 40 6.81 -15.41 12.13
C SER A 40 7.36 -16.04 13.41
N GLN A 41 6.76 -15.76 14.58
CA GLN A 41 7.19 -16.36 15.85
C GLN A 41 6.90 -17.87 15.92
N ILE A 42 5.79 -18.33 15.32
CA ILE A 42 5.48 -19.76 15.18
C ILE A 42 6.51 -20.43 14.25
N VAL A 43 6.71 -19.88 13.05
CA VAL A 43 7.60 -20.46 12.05
C VAL A 43 9.04 -20.47 12.53
N ASP A 44 9.52 -19.39 13.17
CA ASP A 44 10.87 -19.36 13.74
C ASP A 44 11.10 -20.50 14.75
N ARG A 45 10.10 -20.86 15.56
CA ARG A 45 10.23 -21.96 16.53
C ARG A 45 10.06 -23.35 15.92
N LEU A 46 9.27 -23.46 14.83
CA LEU A 46 8.91 -24.74 14.22
C LEU A 46 9.86 -25.17 13.10
N MET A 47 10.30 -24.22 12.25
CA MET A 47 11.05 -24.47 11.01
C MET A 47 12.17 -23.44 10.86
N LYS A 48 13.31 -23.69 11.53
CA LYS A 48 14.46 -22.77 11.61
C LYS A 48 15.12 -22.47 10.26
N GLU A 49 14.87 -23.27 9.24
CA GLU A 49 15.40 -23.05 7.89
C GLU A 49 14.61 -22.04 7.06
N ILE A 50 13.39 -21.67 7.49
CA ILE A 50 12.55 -20.71 6.77
C ILE A 50 12.93 -19.30 7.18
N ASP A 51 13.18 -18.45 6.19
CA ASP A 51 13.43 -17.02 6.39
C ASP A 51 12.20 -16.33 6.98
N THR A 52 12.31 -15.83 8.21
CA THR A 52 11.23 -15.19 8.94
C THR A 52 10.83 -13.85 8.36
N ASP A 53 11.69 -13.19 7.58
CA ASP A 53 11.32 -11.98 6.84
C ASP A 53 10.21 -12.28 5.83
N VAL A 54 10.32 -13.42 5.15
CA VAL A 54 9.33 -13.88 4.15
C VAL A 54 7.99 -14.10 4.84
N VAL A 55 7.98 -14.82 5.96
CA VAL A 55 6.76 -15.10 6.74
C VAL A 55 6.14 -13.81 7.25
N TYR A 56 6.95 -12.86 7.71
CA TYR A 56 6.47 -11.59 8.21
C TYR A 56 5.76 -10.80 7.11
N ILE A 57 6.35 -10.73 5.91
CA ILE A 57 5.76 -10.04 4.75
C ILE A 57 4.46 -10.73 4.31
N LEU A 58 4.44 -12.08 4.31
CA LEU A 58 3.22 -12.84 3.99
C LEU A 58 2.12 -12.52 5.00
N GLY A 59 2.42 -12.50 6.30
CA GLY A 59 1.46 -12.12 7.33
C GLY A 59 1.03 -10.66 7.23
N LEU A 60 1.92 -9.73 6.84
CA LEU A 60 1.58 -8.32 6.71
C LEU A 60 0.56 -8.07 5.57
N PHE A 61 0.75 -8.75 4.44
CA PHE A 61 -0.04 -8.56 3.24
C PHE A 61 -1.09 -9.66 2.98
N HIS A 62 -1.31 -10.59 3.89
CA HIS A 62 -2.21 -11.73 3.66
C HIS A 62 -3.63 -11.31 3.21
N ASP A 63 -4.12 -10.19 3.76
CA ASP A 63 -5.47 -9.66 3.51
C ASP A 63 -5.51 -8.41 2.62
N ILE A 64 -4.40 -8.03 2.01
CA ILE A 64 -4.39 -6.83 1.15
C ILE A 64 -5.33 -6.97 -0.06
N GLY A 65 -5.48 -8.19 -0.57
CA GLY A 65 -6.41 -8.51 -1.62
C GLY A 65 -7.87 -8.22 -1.26
N LEU A 66 -8.23 -8.29 0.03
CA LEU A 66 -9.59 -8.03 0.48
C LEU A 66 -9.89 -6.53 0.40
N VAL A 67 -8.93 -5.70 0.79
CA VAL A 67 -9.00 -4.22 0.65
C VAL A 67 -9.16 -3.83 -0.82
N PHE A 68 -8.35 -4.42 -1.70
CA PHE A 68 -8.42 -4.14 -3.13
C PHE A 68 -9.75 -4.56 -3.74
N LYS A 69 -10.19 -5.78 -3.44
CA LYS A 69 -11.47 -6.29 -3.95
C LYS A 69 -12.65 -5.46 -3.47
N ALA A 70 -12.70 -5.14 -2.17
CA ALA A 70 -13.78 -4.35 -1.61
C ALA A 70 -13.84 -2.95 -2.24
N SER A 71 -12.70 -2.26 -2.37
CA SER A 71 -12.67 -0.94 -3.00
C SER A 71 -13.17 -0.98 -4.45
N LEU A 72 -12.88 -2.04 -5.20
CA LEU A 72 -13.25 -2.17 -6.61
C LEU A 72 -14.72 -2.56 -6.82
N GLU A 73 -15.21 -3.59 -6.13
CA GLU A 73 -16.54 -4.18 -6.41
C GLU A 73 -17.65 -3.60 -5.53
N ASN A 74 -17.33 -3.15 -4.31
CA ASN A 74 -18.34 -2.63 -3.37
C ASN A 74 -17.74 -1.61 -2.40
N TYR A 75 -17.72 -0.35 -2.83
CA TYR A 75 -17.12 0.73 -2.06
C TYR A 75 -17.85 1.03 -0.74
N GLU A 76 -19.17 0.86 -0.68
CA GLU A 76 -19.92 0.97 0.59
C GLU A 76 -19.45 -0.09 1.60
N LEU A 77 -19.25 -1.33 1.12
CA LEU A 77 -18.66 -2.38 1.95
C LEU A 77 -17.26 -2.00 2.41
N PHE A 78 -16.41 -1.48 1.52
CA PHE A 78 -15.05 -1.01 1.85
C PHE A 78 -15.06 -0.02 3.03
N GLU A 79 -15.89 1.03 2.97
CA GLU A 79 -16.00 2.00 4.07
C GLU A 79 -16.44 1.33 5.39
N ASP A 80 -17.30 0.31 5.31
CA ASP A 80 -17.85 -0.40 6.45
C ASP A 80 -16.89 -1.44 7.09
N MET A 81 -15.89 -1.96 6.35
CA MET A 81 -15.02 -3.05 6.85
C MET A 81 -14.03 -2.58 7.92
N PHE A 82 -13.51 -1.38 7.75
CA PHE A 82 -12.46 -0.80 8.56
C PHE A 82 -12.81 -0.58 10.05
N PRO A 83 -14.00 -0.04 10.40
CA PRO A 83 -14.43 0.05 11.80
C PRO A 83 -14.91 -1.28 12.39
N LYS A 84 -15.13 -2.33 11.58
CA LYS A 84 -15.73 -3.62 11.98
C LYS A 84 -14.87 -4.82 11.63
N ILE A 85 -13.56 -4.79 11.90
CA ILE A 85 -12.70 -5.97 11.65
C ILE A 85 -13.12 -7.21 12.45
N ALA A 86 -13.83 -7.03 13.56
CA ALA A 86 -14.50 -8.13 14.25
C ALA A 86 -15.48 -8.93 13.35
N ASP A 87 -16.04 -8.28 12.30
CA ASP A 87 -16.93 -8.85 11.30
C ASP A 87 -16.22 -9.20 9.97
N LEU A 88 -14.88 -9.12 9.90
CA LEU A 88 -14.11 -9.41 8.68
C LEU A 88 -14.39 -10.83 8.17
N GLU A 89 -14.60 -11.79 9.08
CA GLU A 89 -15.01 -13.16 8.72
C GLU A 89 -16.38 -13.20 8.03
N ARG A 90 -17.35 -12.41 8.50
CA ARG A 90 -18.65 -12.30 7.82
C ARG A 90 -18.48 -11.72 6.42
N ILE A 91 -17.58 -10.74 6.27
CA ILE A 91 -17.26 -10.14 4.98
C ILE A 91 -16.61 -11.18 4.06
N VAL A 92 -15.54 -11.86 4.48
CA VAL A 92 -14.89 -12.94 3.70
C VAL A 92 -15.90 -14.03 3.31
N LEU A 93 -16.72 -14.50 4.25
CA LEU A 93 -17.72 -15.56 3.99
C LEU A 93 -18.84 -15.15 3.03
N THR A 94 -19.18 -13.87 2.95
CA THR A 94 -20.30 -13.38 2.11
C THR A 94 -19.84 -12.80 0.79
N PHE A 95 -18.78 -11.99 0.82
CA PHE A 95 -18.23 -11.25 -0.30
C PHE A 95 -17.11 -12.02 -1.01
N ASP A 96 -16.36 -12.89 -0.33
CA ASP A 96 -15.22 -13.60 -0.93
C ASP A 96 -15.28 -15.13 -0.87
N LYS A 97 -16.44 -15.68 -1.24
CA LYS A 97 -16.70 -17.13 -1.24
C LYS A 97 -15.73 -17.98 -2.06
N ALA A 98 -15.03 -17.38 -3.03
CA ALA A 98 -14.08 -18.07 -3.91
C ALA A 98 -12.61 -17.90 -3.48
N ASN A 99 -12.36 -17.31 -2.31
CA ASN A 99 -11.03 -17.01 -1.79
C ASN A 99 -10.18 -16.19 -2.78
N GLN A 100 -10.80 -15.21 -3.45
CA GLN A 100 -10.11 -14.37 -4.42
C GLN A 100 -9.14 -13.43 -3.73
N HIS A 101 -9.42 -12.95 -2.50
CA HIS A 101 -8.51 -12.07 -1.78
C HIS A 101 -7.14 -12.73 -1.58
N SER A 102 -7.09 -14.01 -1.19
CA SER A 102 -5.84 -14.76 -1.04
C SER A 102 -5.05 -14.82 -2.35
N LYS A 103 -5.73 -14.95 -3.50
CA LYS A 103 -5.09 -14.95 -4.83
C LYS A 103 -4.54 -13.58 -5.20
N ILE A 104 -5.28 -12.51 -4.90
CA ILE A 104 -4.84 -11.13 -5.12
C ILE A 104 -3.62 -10.84 -4.23
N SER A 105 -3.70 -11.16 -2.94
CA SER A 105 -2.60 -10.99 -1.97
C SER A 105 -1.35 -11.75 -2.39
N TYR A 106 -1.50 -13.03 -2.78
CA TYR A 106 -0.40 -13.80 -3.36
C TYR A 106 0.16 -13.14 -4.62
N GLY A 107 -0.71 -12.66 -5.51
CA GLY A 107 -0.36 -11.88 -6.70
C GLY A 107 0.53 -10.69 -6.39
N CYS A 108 0.19 -9.92 -5.35
CA CYS A 108 1.02 -8.82 -4.88
C CYS A 108 2.35 -9.30 -4.30
N VAL A 109 2.35 -10.30 -3.41
CA VAL A 109 3.57 -10.68 -2.68
C VAL A 109 4.59 -11.43 -3.55
N GLN A 110 4.14 -12.29 -4.48
CA GLN A 110 5.06 -13.01 -5.38
C GLN A 110 5.84 -12.08 -6.32
N ARG A 111 5.38 -10.83 -6.48
CA ARG A 111 5.98 -9.84 -7.37
C ARG A 111 7.18 -9.14 -6.78
N PHE A 112 7.39 -9.19 -5.46
CA PHE A 112 8.63 -8.71 -4.85
C PHE A 112 9.82 -9.46 -5.45
N PRO A 113 10.78 -8.78 -6.10
CA PRO A 113 11.93 -9.43 -6.72
C PRO A 113 12.68 -10.36 -5.75
N PHE A 114 12.90 -9.93 -4.50
CA PHE A 114 13.55 -10.77 -3.47
C PHE A 114 12.74 -11.98 -2.97
N LEU A 115 11.45 -12.08 -3.32
CA LEU A 115 10.57 -13.21 -2.96
C LEU A 115 10.20 -14.10 -4.16
N SER A 116 10.42 -13.63 -5.39
CA SER A 116 9.90 -14.24 -6.62
C SER A 116 10.21 -15.73 -6.84
N ASN A 117 11.31 -16.24 -6.25
CA ASN A 117 11.72 -17.65 -6.36
C ASN A 117 11.54 -18.44 -5.05
N ASN A 118 10.86 -17.88 -4.06
CA ASN A 118 10.66 -18.52 -2.77
C ASN A 118 9.32 -19.27 -2.75
N GLU A 119 9.38 -20.60 -2.68
CA GLU A 119 8.18 -21.46 -2.66
C GLU A 119 7.23 -21.16 -1.48
N ILE A 120 7.75 -20.64 -0.37
CA ILE A 120 6.97 -20.31 0.84
C ILE A 120 5.97 -19.20 0.57
N VAL A 121 6.17 -18.36 -0.46
CA VAL A 121 5.21 -17.31 -0.83
C VAL A 121 3.83 -17.89 -1.17
N LYS A 122 3.77 -19.11 -1.69
CA LYS A 122 2.50 -19.82 -1.94
C LYS A 122 1.66 -20.00 -0.69
N SER A 123 2.25 -19.95 0.51
CA SER A 123 1.50 -20.09 1.75
C SER A 123 0.41 -19.03 1.92
N ALA A 124 0.57 -17.85 1.32
CA ALA A 124 -0.48 -16.82 1.29
C ALA A 124 -1.77 -17.28 0.58
N LEU A 125 -1.72 -18.24 -0.34
CA LEU A 125 -2.93 -18.74 -1.02
C LEU A 125 -3.85 -19.56 -0.10
N TYR A 126 -3.29 -20.13 0.98
CA TYR A 126 -3.93 -21.17 1.78
C TYR A 126 -4.11 -20.77 3.25
N HIS A 127 -3.97 -19.49 3.60
CA HIS A 127 -4.02 -19.03 4.99
C HIS A 127 -5.41 -19.13 5.65
N HIS A 128 -6.48 -19.42 4.89
CA HIS A 128 -7.80 -19.80 5.40
C HIS A 128 -8.15 -21.29 5.20
N VAL A 129 -7.22 -22.09 4.66
CA VAL A 129 -7.47 -23.48 4.28
C VAL A 129 -7.06 -24.41 5.43
N PRO A 130 -7.95 -25.30 5.90
CA PRO A 130 -7.60 -26.34 6.86
C PRO A 130 -6.41 -27.18 6.39
N ILE A 131 -5.50 -27.54 7.30
CA ILE A 131 -4.22 -28.15 6.90
C ILE A 131 -4.37 -29.43 6.08
N ASP A 132 -5.38 -30.25 6.37
CA ASP A 132 -5.69 -31.50 5.66
C ASP A 132 -6.13 -31.29 4.20
N LYS A 133 -6.46 -30.06 3.83
CA LYS A 133 -6.92 -29.67 2.48
C LYS A 133 -5.88 -28.91 1.67
N ILE A 134 -4.69 -28.66 2.21
CA ILE A 134 -3.64 -27.93 1.51
C ILE A 134 -2.90 -28.88 0.55
N PRO A 135 -2.96 -28.68 -0.78
CA PRO A 135 -2.40 -29.61 -1.76
C PRO A 135 -0.93 -29.28 -2.10
N GLU A 136 -0.12 -28.89 -1.11
CA GLU A 136 1.26 -28.42 -1.28
C GLU A 136 2.20 -29.17 -0.32
N SER A 137 3.49 -28.81 -0.32
CA SER A 137 4.48 -29.41 0.57
C SER A 137 4.15 -29.19 2.05
N GLU A 138 4.70 -30.05 2.92
CA GLU A 138 4.54 -29.91 4.38
C GLU A 138 4.98 -28.52 4.88
N LYS A 139 6.06 -27.96 4.31
CA LYS A 139 6.54 -26.61 4.65
C LYS A 139 5.48 -25.55 4.34
N ILE A 140 4.93 -25.57 3.12
CA ILE A 140 3.90 -24.61 2.69
C ILE A 140 2.66 -24.77 3.57
N ALA A 141 2.25 -26.02 3.84
CA ALA A 141 1.09 -26.33 4.68
C ALA A 141 1.25 -25.82 6.13
N LEU A 142 2.43 -26.02 6.73
CA LEU A 142 2.71 -25.55 8.10
C LEU A 142 2.80 -24.02 8.19
N VAL A 143 3.40 -23.34 7.21
CA VAL A 143 3.42 -21.86 7.19
C VAL A 143 2.01 -21.30 6.99
N SER A 144 1.23 -21.85 6.06
CA SER A 144 -0.18 -21.46 5.88
C SER A 144 -1.01 -21.70 7.14
N ASN A 145 -0.75 -22.79 7.85
CA ASN A 145 -1.45 -23.10 9.09
C ASN A 145 -1.04 -22.19 10.26
N ALA A 146 0.23 -21.77 10.31
CA ALA A 146 0.69 -20.74 11.23
C ALA A 146 0.00 -19.39 10.95
N MET A 147 -0.17 -19.02 9.69
CA MET A 147 -0.93 -17.83 9.30
C MET A 147 -2.43 -17.95 9.67
N LEU A 148 -3.05 -19.12 9.47
CA LEU A 148 -4.43 -19.37 9.89
C LEU A 148 -4.61 -19.20 11.41
N ALA A 149 -3.71 -19.78 12.19
CA ALA A 149 -3.77 -19.64 13.65
C ALA A 149 -3.59 -18.17 14.07
N ALA A 150 -2.66 -17.46 13.44
CA ALA A 150 -2.39 -16.05 13.70
C ALA A 150 -3.58 -15.14 13.32
N ASP A 151 -4.22 -15.39 12.17
CA ASP A 151 -5.45 -14.70 11.73
C ASP A 151 -6.54 -14.79 12.81
N VAL A 152 -6.87 -16.01 13.22
CA VAL A 152 -7.96 -16.24 14.18
C VAL A 152 -7.67 -15.55 15.51
N LEU A 153 -6.46 -15.69 16.05
CA LEU A 153 -6.08 -15.03 17.31
C LEU A 153 -6.15 -13.50 17.20
N SER A 154 -5.68 -12.93 16.10
CA SER A 154 -5.75 -11.49 15.85
C SER A 154 -7.19 -10.99 15.82
N ARG A 155 -8.09 -11.70 15.12
CA ARG A 155 -9.52 -11.36 15.07
C ARG A 155 -10.21 -11.49 16.43
N LEU A 156 -9.90 -12.55 17.20
CA LEU A 156 -10.40 -12.70 18.58
C LEU A 156 -9.98 -11.53 19.47
N PHE A 157 -8.71 -11.11 19.37
CA PHE A 157 -8.18 -9.99 20.14
C PHE A 157 -8.89 -8.68 19.79
N LEU A 158 -8.94 -8.35 18.49
CA LEU A 158 -9.54 -7.09 18.02
C LEU A 158 -11.05 -7.02 18.29
N LYS A 159 -11.76 -8.15 18.25
CA LYS A 159 -13.19 -8.24 18.59
C LYS A 159 -13.49 -7.86 20.03
N ARG A 160 -12.55 -8.11 20.96
CA ARG A 160 -12.70 -7.79 22.38
C ARG A 160 -12.47 -6.31 22.70
N GLN A 161 -11.84 -5.55 21.80
CA GLN A 161 -11.49 -4.13 22.01
C GLN A 161 -10.67 -3.91 23.31
N ILE A 162 -9.78 -4.84 23.62
CA ILE A 162 -8.88 -4.77 24.77
C ILE A 162 -7.51 -4.22 24.35
N GLU A 163 -6.82 -3.54 25.28
CA GLU A 163 -5.47 -3.00 25.04
C GLU A 163 -4.37 -4.05 25.26
N PHE A 164 -4.62 -5.04 26.12
CA PHE A 164 -3.65 -6.08 26.48
C PHE A 164 -4.33 -7.45 26.58
N PRO A 165 -3.63 -8.56 26.29
CA PRO A 165 -4.16 -9.92 26.42
C PRO A 165 -4.60 -10.22 27.87
N ASP A 166 -5.90 -10.30 28.11
CA ASP A 166 -6.47 -10.65 29.42
C ASP A 166 -6.68 -12.17 29.59
N GLU A 167 -7.04 -12.60 30.80
CA GLU A 167 -7.26 -14.01 31.12
C GLU A 167 -8.33 -14.65 30.23
N GLU A 168 -9.39 -13.91 29.90
CA GLU A 168 -10.50 -14.43 29.12
C GLU A 168 -10.09 -14.67 27.66
N PHE A 169 -9.39 -13.71 27.05
CA PHE A 169 -8.80 -13.83 25.72
C PHE A 169 -7.82 -15.01 25.65
N LEU A 170 -6.94 -15.15 26.63
CA LEU A 170 -5.97 -16.25 26.67
C LEU A 170 -6.68 -17.60 26.78
N LYS A 171 -7.72 -17.70 27.62
CA LYS A 171 -8.52 -18.92 27.76
C LYS A 171 -9.23 -19.28 26.45
N GLU A 172 -9.87 -18.32 25.80
CA GLU A 172 -10.54 -18.52 24.52
C GLU A 172 -9.56 -18.94 23.42
N SER A 173 -8.38 -18.30 23.38
CA SER A 173 -7.31 -18.66 22.45
C SER A 173 -6.82 -20.10 22.66
N MET A 174 -6.58 -20.51 23.92
CA MET A 174 -6.17 -21.88 24.24
C MET A 174 -7.25 -22.90 23.82
N ASP A 175 -8.52 -22.60 24.12
CA ASP A 175 -9.67 -23.43 23.74
C ASP A 175 -9.77 -23.61 22.22
N PHE A 176 -9.57 -22.55 21.43
CA PHE A 176 -9.51 -22.62 19.98
C PHE A 176 -8.37 -23.53 19.51
N LEU A 177 -7.16 -23.36 20.05
CA LEU A 177 -5.99 -24.13 19.68
C LEU A 177 -6.08 -25.62 20.08
N ASP A 178 -6.87 -25.96 21.11
CA ASP A 178 -7.15 -27.34 21.51
C ASP A 178 -8.20 -28.01 20.63
N LYS A 179 -9.22 -27.26 20.19
CA LYS A 179 -10.43 -27.84 19.57
C LYS A 179 -10.47 -27.72 18.05
N SER A 180 -9.65 -26.87 17.44
CA SER A 180 -9.70 -26.60 16.01
C SER A 180 -9.14 -27.78 15.18
N PRO A 181 -9.96 -28.50 14.41
CA PRO A 181 -9.48 -29.57 13.55
C PRO A 181 -8.73 -29.05 12.32
N ALA A 182 -8.82 -27.74 12.05
CA ALA A 182 -8.13 -27.11 10.93
C ALA A 182 -6.63 -26.86 11.23
N LEU A 183 -6.21 -26.92 12.49
CA LEU A 183 -4.84 -26.66 12.92
C LEU A 183 -3.99 -27.92 13.02
N HIS A 184 -2.72 -27.79 12.65
CA HIS A 184 -1.71 -28.80 12.90
C HIS A 184 -1.39 -28.88 14.40
N PRO A 185 -1.26 -30.09 14.98
CA PRO A 185 -0.94 -30.24 16.40
C PRO A 185 0.32 -29.49 16.84
N GLU A 186 1.38 -29.50 16.02
CA GLU A 186 2.63 -28.79 16.34
C GLU A 186 2.49 -27.27 16.26
N VAL A 187 1.70 -26.74 15.32
CA VAL A 187 1.41 -25.29 15.25
C VAL A 187 0.65 -24.87 16.51
N SER A 188 -0.38 -25.62 16.89
CA SER A 188 -1.11 -25.40 18.14
C SER A 188 -0.20 -25.49 19.37
N ARG A 189 0.68 -26.49 19.44
CA ARG A 189 1.63 -26.65 20.57
C ARG A 189 2.55 -25.44 20.70
N VAL A 190 3.22 -25.05 19.60
CA VAL A 190 4.16 -23.92 19.59
C VAL A 190 3.46 -22.60 19.92
N LEU A 191 2.28 -22.35 19.38
CA LEU A 191 1.54 -21.13 19.66
C LEU A 191 1.08 -21.04 21.13
N LYS A 192 0.72 -22.17 21.76
CA LYS A 192 0.43 -22.21 23.21
C LYS A 192 1.66 -21.87 24.06
N GLU A 193 2.85 -22.29 23.63
CA GLU A 193 4.11 -21.93 24.29
C GLU A 193 4.39 -20.43 24.16
N ILE A 194 4.22 -19.87 22.95
CA ILE A 194 4.36 -18.44 22.68
C ILE A 194 3.40 -17.61 23.55
N LEU A 195 2.12 -17.99 23.64
CA LEU A 195 1.13 -17.28 24.45
C LEU A 195 1.40 -17.32 25.96
N LYS A 196 2.23 -18.27 26.42
CA LYS A 196 2.64 -18.39 27.83
C LYS A 196 3.96 -17.67 28.13
N ASP A 197 4.67 -17.20 27.10
CA ASP A 197 5.95 -16.55 27.23
C ASP A 197 5.78 -15.04 27.46
N PRO A 198 6.00 -14.55 28.69
CA PRO A 198 5.81 -13.14 29.01
C PRO A 198 6.81 -12.21 28.29
N SER A 199 7.90 -12.75 27.74
CA SER A 199 8.89 -11.95 27.01
C SER A 199 8.43 -11.52 25.63
N VAL A 200 7.43 -12.20 25.05
CA VAL A 200 6.90 -11.91 23.71
C VAL A 200 5.42 -11.56 23.71
N LEU A 201 4.63 -12.03 24.69
CA LEU A 201 3.17 -11.90 24.67
C LEU A 201 2.67 -10.46 24.44
N SER A 202 3.26 -9.47 25.11
CA SER A 202 2.84 -8.06 24.94
C SER A 202 3.15 -7.52 23.54
N GLN A 203 4.25 -7.97 22.93
CA GLN A 203 4.68 -7.51 21.61
C GLN A 203 3.80 -8.06 20.49
N LEU A 204 3.12 -9.20 20.70
CA LEU A 204 2.29 -9.83 19.67
C LEU A 204 1.06 -8.98 19.28
N PHE A 205 0.55 -8.20 20.23
CA PHE A 205 -0.74 -7.51 20.11
C PHE A 205 -0.67 -5.98 20.26
N ASP A 206 0.53 -5.40 20.33
CA ASP A 206 0.72 -3.96 20.28
C ASP A 206 0.74 -3.42 18.83
N ASP A 207 0.81 -2.09 18.70
CA ASP A 207 0.81 -1.36 17.43
C ASP A 207 2.20 -1.24 16.77
N GLU A 208 3.24 -1.67 17.46
CA GLU A 208 4.62 -1.65 16.96
C GLU A 208 4.88 -2.85 16.03
N SER A 209 5.76 -2.65 15.04
CA SER A 209 6.10 -3.71 14.09
C SER A 209 6.95 -4.82 14.72
N HIS A 210 7.85 -4.45 15.65
CA HIS A 210 8.90 -5.34 16.19
C HIS A 210 9.69 -6.06 15.09
N PHE A 211 9.69 -5.52 13.88
CA PHE A 211 10.32 -6.14 12.74
C PHE A 211 11.79 -5.73 12.70
N CYS A 212 12.68 -6.71 12.75
CA CYS A 212 14.12 -6.46 12.73
C CYS A 212 14.75 -7.25 11.60
N SER A 213 15.01 -6.58 10.46
CA SER A 213 15.74 -7.17 9.34
C SER A 213 16.90 -6.27 8.93
N LYS A 214 18.05 -6.89 8.66
CA LYS A 214 19.22 -6.18 8.10
C LYS A 214 19.18 -6.13 6.57
N LYS A 215 18.16 -6.70 5.94
CA LYS A 215 18.04 -6.85 4.49
C LYS A 215 18.00 -5.49 3.80
N ASP A 216 18.95 -5.31 2.89
CA ASP A 216 18.95 -4.20 1.95
C ASP A 216 18.09 -4.57 0.73
N LEU A 217 17.23 -3.64 0.33
CA LEU A 217 16.37 -3.78 -0.84
C LEU A 217 16.99 -3.06 -2.04
N TYR A 218 16.76 -3.64 -3.23
CA TYR A 218 17.00 -2.96 -4.50
C TYR A 218 15.85 -2.00 -4.80
N ILE A 219 16.07 -1.06 -5.72
CA ILE A 219 15.07 -0.04 -6.05
C ILE A 219 13.77 -0.65 -6.58
N ASP A 220 13.84 -1.78 -7.30
CA ASP A 220 12.66 -2.48 -7.82
C ASP A 220 11.80 -3.08 -6.69
N ASP A 221 12.43 -3.53 -5.59
CA ASP A 221 11.69 -3.99 -4.41
C ASP A 221 10.95 -2.81 -3.74
N VAL A 222 11.63 -1.66 -3.63
CA VAL A 222 11.06 -0.44 -3.05
C VAL A 222 9.91 0.09 -3.91
N LEU A 223 10.07 0.05 -5.23
CA LEU A 223 9.00 0.40 -6.18
C LEU A 223 7.77 -0.46 -5.96
N HIS A 224 7.93 -1.77 -5.79
CA HIS A 224 6.80 -2.66 -5.58
C HIS A 224 6.10 -2.40 -4.23
N PHE A 225 6.87 -2.14 -3.16
CA PHE A 225 6.27 -1.67 -1.90
C PHE A 225 5.52 -0.35 -2.08
N ALA A 226 6.11 0.61 -2.79
CA ALA A 226 5.51 1.91 -3.03
C ALA A 226 4.21 1.78 -3.83
N ALA A 227 4.17 0.91 -4.84
CA ALA A 227 2.98 0.61 -5.62
C ALA A 227 1.86 0.01 -4.74
N ILE A 228 2.20 -0.94 -3.86
CA ILE A 228 1.23 -1.51 -2.92
C ILE A 228 0.68 -0.45 -1.97
N PHE A 229 1.53 0.40 -1.39
CA PHE A 229 1.09 1.46 -0.46
C PHE A 229 0.26 2.55 -1.18
N SER A 230 0.63 2.87 -2.42
CA SER A 230 -0.14 3.78 -3.28
C SER A 230 -1.52 3.21 -3.56
N ALA A 231 -1.62 1.93 -3.92
CA ALA A 231 -2.92 1.27 -4.13
C ALA A 231 -3.77 1.28 -2.86
N LEU A 232 -3.19 0.97 -1.69
CA LEU A 232 -3.90 1.07 -0.41
C LEU A 232 -4.47 2.47 -0.16
N LEU A 233 -3.71 3.51 -0.51
CA LEU A 233 -4.13 4.90 -0.32
C LEU A 233 -5.18 5.33 -1.36
N ASP A 234 -4.89 5.13 -2.65
CA ASP A 234 -5.72 5.58 -3.76
C ASP A 234 -7.10 4.91 -3.71
N PHE A 235 -7.16 3.66 -3.26
CA PHE A 235 -8.38 2.88 -3.14
C PHE A 235 -9.26 3.32 -1.97
N ARG A 236 -8.77 4.26 -1.15
CA ARG A 236 -9.60 4.97 -0.17
C ARG A 236 -10.63 5.86 -0.79
N SER A 237 -10.53 6.18 -2.07
CA SER A 237 -11.51 7.02 -2.76
C SER A 237 -11.75 6.48 -4.17
N PRO A 238 -13.02 6.32 -4.60
CA PRO A 238 -13.33 5.84 -5.93
C PRO A 238 -12.85 6.80 -7.04
N TYR A 239 -12.55 8.05 -6.68
CA TYR A 239 -12.14 9.11 -7.59
C TYR A 239 -10.63 9.24 -7.76
N THR A 240 -9.83 8.56 -6.94
CA THR A 240 -8.35 8.67 -6.98
C THR A 240 -7.68 7.33 -7.22
N ARG A 241 -8.43 6.29 -7.60
CA ARG A 241 -7.92 4.90 -7.71
C ARG A 241 -6.72 4.74 -8.67
N SER A 242 -6.52 5.69 -9.58
CA SER A 242 -5.45 5.65 -10.57
C SER A 242 -4.45 6.79 -10.41
N HIS A 243 -4.65 7.71 -9.46
CA HIS A 243 -4.00 9.01 -9.47
C HIS A 243 -2.50 8.88 -9.34
N THR A 244 -2.08 8.19 -8.29
CA THR A 244 -0.67 8.04 -7.96
C THR A 244 0.08 7.27 -9.06
N PHE A 245 -0.59 6.32 -9.71
CA PHE A 245 -0.03 5.55 -10.83
C PHE A 245 0.01 6.35 -12.15
N LEU A 246 -0.94 7.25 -12.39
CA LEU A 246 -0.89 8.17 -13.52
C LEU A 246 0.23 9.19 -13.36
N VAL A 247 0.42 9.72 -12.14
CA VAL A 247 1.57 10.57 -11.81
C VAL A 247 2.88 9.82 -12.04
N ASP A 248 3.03 8.61 -11.50
CA ASP A 248 4.21 7.74 -11.74
C ASP A 248 4.49 7.56 -13.24
N TYR A 249 3.47 7.19 -14.01
CA TYR A 249 3.60 6.99 -15.45
C TYR A 249 4.07 8.25 -16.18
N VAL A 250 3.47 9.41 -15.90
CA VAL A 250 3.84 10.67 -16.54
C VAL A 250 5.24 11.11 -16.12
N VAL A 251 5.61 10.93 -14.84
CA VAL A 251 6.95 11.17 -14.32
C VAL A 251 7.98 10.29 -15.04
N GLU A 252 7.69 9.00 -15.24
CA GLU A 252 8.57 8.08 -15.97
C GLU A 252 8.81 8.56 -17.41
N LYS A 253 7.75 8.93 -18.14
CA LYS A 253 7.88 9.40 -19.52
C LYS A 253 8.66 10.71 -19.62
N LEU A 254 8.38 11.67 -18.74
CA LEU A 254 9.10 12.94 -18.68
C LEU A 254 10.57 12.74 -18.32
N ALA A 255 10.87 11.92 -17.32
CA ALA A 255 12.22 11.64 -16.90
C ALA A 255 13.03 10.95 -18.01
N CYS A 256 12.45 9.98 -18.71
CA CYS A 256 13.07 9.33 -19.86
C CYS A 256 13.43 10.34 -20.96
N GLU A 257 12.51 11.24 -21.31
CA GLU A 257 12.69 12.25 -22.36
C GLU A 257 13.72 13.33 -21.96
N ILE A 258 13.68 13.79 -20.70
CA ILE A 258 14.56 14.85 -20.19
C ILE A 258 15.98 14.34 -19.98
N PHE A 259 16.15 13.18 -19.33
CA PHE A 259 17.47 12.69 -18.91
C PHE A 259 18.12 11.73 -19.92
N LYS A 260 17.38 11.26 -20.94
CA LYS A 260 17.91 10.40 -22.01
C LYS A 260 18.71 9.18 -21.51
N GLY A 261 18.30 8.62 -20.37
CA GLY A 261 18.93 7.46 -19.73
C GLY A 261 20.11 7.76 -18.80
N GLU A 262 20.48 9.02 -18.58
CA GLU A 262 21.58 9.40 -17.68
C GLU A 262 21.19 9.43 -16.18
N PHE A 263 19.92 9.20 -15.86
CA PHE A 263 19.35 9.27 -14.52
C PHE A 263 18.55 8.01 -14.18
N ASP A 264 18.59 7.60 -12.91
CA ASP A 264 17.80 6.48 -12.40
C ASP A 264 16.32 6.89 -12.25
N VAL A 265 15.54 6.64 -13.31
CA VAL A 265 14.10 6.95 -13.36
C VAL A 265 13.35 6.28 -12.22
N ASN A 266 13.78 5.12 -11.73
CA ASN A 266 13.10 4.40 -10.65
C ASN A 266 13.09 5.18 -9.34
N PHE A 267 14.09 6.04 -9.10
CA PHE A 267 14.05 6.96 -7.95
C PHE A 267 12.84 7.88 -8.00
N LEU A 268 12.60 8.52 -9.15
CA LEU A 268 11.48 9.45 -9.32
C LEU A 268 10.14 8.74 -9.29
N LYS A 269 10.09 7.51 -9.83
CA LYS A 269 8.92 6.65 -9.73
C LYS A 269 8.54 6.34 -8.28
N VAL A 270 9.50 5.97 -7.42
CA VAL A 270 9.24 5.79 -5.98
C VAL A 270 8.71 7.07 -5.35
N VAL A 271 9.28 8.23 -5.70
CA VAL A 271 8.82 9.52 -5.18
C VAL A 271 7.40 9.84 -5.65
N ALA A 272 7.09 9.61 -6.92
CA ALA A 272 5.75 9.77 -7.46
C ALA A 272 4.75 8.86 -6.74
N LEU A 273 5.10 7.59 -6.50
CA LEU A 273 4.25 6.67 -5.74
C LEU A 273 4.04 7.11 -4.28
N PHE A 274 5.03 7.73 -3.64
CA PHE A 274 4.89 8.21 -2.26
C PHE A 274 4.39 9.65 -2.09
N HIS A 275 4.24 10.44 -3.16
CA HIS A 275 3.98 11.88 -3.06
C HIS A 275 2.75 12.21 -2.19
N ASP A 276 1.76 11.33 -2.25
CA ASP A 276 0.46 11.51 -1.62
C ASP A 276 0.23 10.69 -0.37
N ILE A 277 1.21 9.90 0.12
CA ILE A 277 0.99 8.95 1.23
C ILE A 277 0.41 9.60 2.49
N GLY A 278 0.70 10.88 2.73
CA GLY A 278 0.12 11.66 3.84
C GLY A 278 -1.39 11.88 3.74
N LYS A 279 -2.03 11.63 2.59
CA LYS A 279 -3.49 11.67 2.44
C LYS A 279 -4.18 10.67 3.35
N ILE A 280 -3.48 9.64 3.86
CA ILE A 280 -3.98 8.71 4.87
C ILE A 280 -4.47 9.43 6.15
N LYS A 281 -3.93 10.61 6.45
CA LYS A 281 -4.31 11.44 7.60
C LYS A 281 -5.47 12.41 7.30
N ILE A 282 -5.90 12.52 6.04
CA ILE A 282 -6.97 13.41 5.64
C ILE A 282 -8.32 12.72 5.90
N PRO A 283 -9.25 13.38 6.61
CA PRO A 283 -10.59 12.83 6.84
C PRO A 283 -11.35 12.57 5.53
N LEU A 284 -12.04 11.42 5.43
CA LEU A 284 -12.83 11.04 4.25
C LEU A 284 -13.88 12.11 3.88
N GLN A 285 -14.51 12.75 4.87
CA GLN A 285 -15.48 13.83 4.65
C GLN A 285 -14.90 15.04 3.89
N ILE A 286 -13.59 15.29 3.99
CA ILE A 286 -12.89 16.33 3.22
C ILE A 286 -12.44 15.75 1.87
N LEU A 287 -11.91 14.53 1.86
CA LEU A 287 -11.43 13.85 0.65
C LEU A 287 -12.54 13.62 -0.39
N HIS A 288 -13.76 13.29 0.05
CA HIS A 288 -14.92 12.98 -0.80
C HIS A 288 -15.89 14.16 -0.97
N LYS A 289 -15.53 15.36 -0.50
CA LYS A 289 -16.45 16.49 -0.53
C LYS A 289 -16.88 16.82 -1.97
N HIS A 290 -18.19 16.79 -2.21
CA HIS A 290 -18.76 17.28 -3.46
C HIS A 290 -18.80 18.81 -3.45
N GLY A 291 -17.92 19.43 -4.25
CA GLY A 291 -17.82 20.87 -4.42
C GLY A 291 -16.52 21.45 -3.87
N ARG A 292 -16.46 22.78 -3.75
CA ARG A 292 -15.25 23.47 -3.30
C ARG A 292 -15.04 23.26 -1.80
N LEU A 293 -13.79 23.00 -1.42
CA LEU A 293 -13.35 23.06 -0.03
C LEU A 293 -13.39 24.52 0.46
N ASN A 294 -13.89 24.75 1.66
CA ASN A 294 -13.76 26.03 2.34
C ASN A 294 -12.31 26.24 2.83
N GLU A 295 -12.00 27.41 3.37
CA GLU A 295 -10.63 27.75 3.80
C GLU A 295 -10.07 26.79 4.87
N TYR A 296 -10.91 26.37 5.82
CA TYR A 296 -10.52 25.42 6.87
C TYR A 296 -10.25 24.03 6.29
N GLU A 297 -11.16 23.51 5.47
CA GLU A 297 -11.03 22.20 4.82
C GLU A 297 -9.83 22.18 3.89
N MET A 298 -9.56 23.28 3.18
CA MET A 298 -8.37 23.43 2.35
C MET A 298 -7.10 23.46 3.21
N ALA A 299 -7.11 24.13 4.37
CA ALA A 299 -5.98 24.11 5.29
C ALA A 299 -5.68 22.69 5.80
N VAL A 300 -6.72 21.90 6.11
CA VAL A 300 -6.59 20.48 6.45
C VAL A 300 -6.08 19.67 5.25
N MET A 301 -6.66 19.83 4.06
CA MET A 301 -6.20 19.13 2.86
C MET A 301 -4.71 19.36 2.61
N LYS A 302 -4.23 20.60 2.75
CA LYS A 302 -2.82 20.96 2.58
C LYS A 302 -1.88 20.31 3.59
N THR A 303 -2.35 19.70 4.69
CA THR A 303 -1.45 19.03 5.62
C THR A 303 -0.90 17.72 5.05
N HIS A 304 -1.51 17.13 4.00
CA HIS A 304 -1.05 15.85 3.47
C HIS A 304 0.41 15.90 2.99
N VAL A 305 0.89 17.01 2.42
CA VAL A 305 2.31 17.12 2.01
C VAL A 305 3.27 17.11 3.21
N VAL A 306 2.85 17.70 4.33
CA VAL A 306 3.62 17.70 5.58
C VAL A 306 3.61 16.30 6.19
N GLU A 307 2.46 15.63 6.19
CA GLU A 307 2.32 14.24 6.66
C GLU A 307 3.11 13.27 5.78
N THR A 308 3.11 13.43 4.45
CA THR A 308 3.95 12.65 3.52
C THR A 308 5.40 12.72 3.94
N LYS A 309 5.94 13.94 4.12
CA LYS A 309 7.33 14.13 4.54
C LYS A 309 7.59 13.50 5.91
N LEU A 310 6.71 13.73 6.88
CA LEU A 310 6.86 13.23 8.25
C LEU A 310 6.86 11.69 8.31
N MET A 311 5.93 11.04 7.60
CA MET A 311 5.81 9.59 7.55
C MET A 311 7.04 8.95 6.91
N LEU A 312 7.49 9.47 5.76
CA LEU A 312 8.69 8.97 5.10
C LEU A 312 9.93 9.18 5.98
N THR A 313 10.07 10.32 6.65
CA THR A 313 11.19 10.54 7.60
C THR A 313 11.14 9.58 8.79
N LYS A 314 9.98 9.39 9.42
CA LYS A 314 9.83 8.43 10.54
C LYS A 314 10.17 6.99 10.13
N ALA A 315 9.89 6.64 8.89
CA ALA A 315 10.23 5.35 8.30
C ALA A 315 11.71 5.23 7.85
N SER A 316 12.56 6.24 8.07
CA SER A 316 13.94 6.29 7.55
C SER A 316 14.01 6.24 6.01
N LEU A 317 13.08 6.93 5.35
CA LEU A 317 12.95 7.10 3.90
C LEU A 317 13.17 8.56 3.48
N GLU A 318 14.03 9.29 4.20
CA GLU A 318 14.27 10.74 4.03
C GLU A 318 14.71 11.10 2.61
N LYS A 319 15.38 10.18 1.91
CA LYS A 319 15.81 10.36 0.52
C LYS A 319 14.65 10.63 -0.44
N TYR A 320 13.44 10.20 -0.11
CA TYR A 320 12.23 10.47 -0.90
C TYR A 320 11.39 11.61 -0.30
N ALA A 321 11.54 11.87 1.01
CA ALA A 321 10.61 12.68 1.81
C ALA A 321 10.51 14.14 1.36
N ASP A 322 11.64 14.79 1.08
CA ASP A 322 11.64 16.21 0.69
C ASP A 322 10.99 16.43 -0.67
N LEU A 323 11.26 15.54 -1.63
CA LEU A 323 10.73 15.66 -2.97
C LEU A 323 9.22 15.33 -3.00
N ALA A 324 8.84 14.23 -2.34
CA ALA A 324 7.45 13.81 -2.18
C ALA A 324 6.63 14.88 -1.43
N GLY A 325 7.15 15.44 -0.34
CA GLY A 325 6.46 16.45 0.48
C GLY A 325 6.49 17.89 -0.06
N SER A 326 7.05 18.12 -1.26
CA SER A 326 7.13 19.44 -1.88
C SER A 326 6.44 19.50 -3.25
N HIS A 327 5.64 18.48 -3.61
CA HIS A 327 4.98 18.38 -4.93
C HIS A 327 3.91 19.47 -5.17
N HIS A 328 3.47 20.18 -4.14
CA HIS A 328 2.59 21.33 -4.23
C HIS A 328 3.28 22.70 -4.09
N GLU A 329 4.61 22.73 -4.06
CA GLU A 329 5.37 23.97 -4.25
C GLU A 329 5.21 24.47 -5.70
N ARG A 330 5.43 25.77 -5.94
CA ARG A 330 5.29 26.41 -7.25
C ARG A 330 6.44 27.37 -7.50
N LEU A 331 6.85 27.54 -8.76
CA LEU A 331 8.05 28.31 -9.11
C LEU A 331 7.99 29.77 -8.64
N ASP A 332 6.80 30.37 -8.64
CA ASP A 332 6.52 31.73 -8.17
C ASP A 332 6.48 31.89 -6.63
N GLY A 333 6.61 30.79 -5.87
CA GLY A 333 6.50 30.79 -4.41
C GLY A 333 5.07 30.84 -3.86
N SER A 334 4.04 30.73 -4.71
CA SER A 334 2.64 30.69 -4.28
C SER A 334 2.22 29.34 -3.68
N GLY A 335 3.03 28.31 -3.89
CA GLY A 335 2.82 26.94 -3.42
C GLY A 335 2.94 26.74 -1.92
N TYR A 336 2.93 25.48 -1.49
CA TYR A 336 2.98 25.08 -0.09
C TYR A 336 3.74 23.74 0.07
N PRO A 337 4.27 23.42 1.27
CA PRO A 337 4.09 24.11 2.56
C PRO A 337 5.13 25.19 2.90
N LEU A 338 6.29 25.20 2.24
CA LEU A 338 7.44 26.05 2.55
C LEU A 338 7.51 27.32 1.67
N LYS A 339 6.71 27.41 0.61
CA LYS A 339 6.71 28.53 -0.36
C LYS A 339 8.05 28.64 -1.08
N LEU A 340 8.56 27.50 -1.53
CA LEU A 340 9.82 27.43 -2.26
C LEU A 340 9.68 28.15 -3.60
N THR A 341 10.75 28.81 -4.03
CA THR A 341 10.82 29.47 -5.33
C THR A 341 11.59 28.64 -6.35
N GLU A 342 11.54 29.02 -7.62
CA GLU A 342 12.25 28.35 -8.72
C GLU A 342 13.70 27.96 -8.39
N LYS A 343 14.47 28.85 -7.76
CA LYS A 343 15.88 28.63 -7.41
C LYS A 343 16.10 27.51 -6.38
N GLN A 344 15.06 27.17 -5.62
CA GLN A 344 15.09 26.15 -4.58
C GLN A 344 14.49 24.82 -5.08
N LEU A 345 13.71 24.85 -6.16
CA LEU A 345 13.05 23.69 -6.73
C LEU A 345 13.93 23.02 -7.78
N SER A 346 14.35 21.80 -7.48
CA SER A 346 15.13 20.96 -8.40
C SER A 346 14.30 20.57 -9.63
N ILE A 347 14.96 20.21 -10.72
CA ILE A 347 14.26 19.67 -11.92
C ILE A 347 13.34 18.49 -11.58
N TYR A 348 13.72 17.66 -10.61
CA TYR A 348 12.90 16.56 -10.12
C TYR A 348 11.57 17.03 -9.52
N SER A 349 11.59 18.15 -8.77
CA SER A 349 10.39 18.73 -8.16
C SER A 349 9.47 19.27 -9.24
N ARG A 350 10.06 19.88 -10.28
CA ARG A 350 9.32 20.45 -11.41
C ARG A 350 8.66 19.37 -12.27
N ILE A 351 9.36 18.26 -12.51
CA ILE A 351 8.79 17.07 -13.17
C ILE A 351 7.57 16.55 -12.40
N LEU A 352 7.72 16.35 -11.09
CA LEU A 352 6.63 15.85 -10.24
C LEU A 352 5.43 16.81 -10.22
N GLN A 353 5.66 18.12 -10.10
CA GLN A 353 4.61 19.14 -10.10
C GLN A 353 3.81 19.17 -11.40
N VAL A 354 4.49 19.14 -12.56
CA VAL A 354 3.82 19.13 -13.87
C VAL A 354 3.05 17.83 -14.06
N ALA A 355 3.64 16.68 -13.69
CA ALA A 355 2.98 15.38 -13.77
C ALA A 355 1.73 15.28 -12.89
N ASP A 356 1.81 15.74 -11.63
CA ASP A 356 0.70 15.79 -10.67
C ASP A 356 -0.48 16.63 -11.21
N VAL A 357 -0.21 17.86 -11.65
CA VAL A 357 -1.25 18.74 -12.22
C VAL A 357 -1.89 18.10 -13.45
N PHE A 358 -1.09 17.57 -14.37
CA PHE A 358 -1.61 16.94 -15.58
C PHE A 358 -2.45 15.70 -15.29
N ALA A 359 -1.97 14.79 -14.44
CA ALA A 359 -2.72 13.60 -14.03
C ALA A 359 -4.03 13.97 -13.33
N ALA A 360 -3.99 14.94 -12.42
CA ALA A 360 -5.21 15.40 -11.74
C ALA A 360 -6.26 15.98 -12.69
N LEU A 361 -5.83 16.55 -13.82
CA LEU A 361 -6.71 17.10 -14.86
C LEU A 361 -7.31 16.03 -15.77
N THR A 362 -6.59 14.94 -16.04
CA THR A 362 -7.04 13.82 -16.89
C THR A 362 -7.78 12.72 -16.12
N GLU A 363 -7.97 12.91 -14.81
CA GLU A 363 -8.78 12.02 -13.98
C GLU A 363 -10.15 12.59 -13.64
N LYS A 364 -11.09 11.67 -13.41
CA LYS A 364 -12.43 11.99 -12.90
C LYS A 364 -12.33 12.39 -11.43
N ARG A 365 -13.03 13.47 -11.06
CA ARG A 365 -13.11 13.98 -9.68
C ARG A 365 -14.59 14.01 -9.23
N PRO A 366 -14.88 14.08 -7.91
CA PRO A 366 -16.26 14.12 -7.40
C PRO A 366 -17.14 15.25 -7.97
N TYR A 367 -16.51 16.30 -8.52
CA TYR A 367 -17.14 17.53 -8.97
C TYR A 367 -16.88 17.86 -10.45
N ARG A 368 -16.16 17.01 -11.19
CA ARG A 368 -15.80 17.27 -12.61
C ARG A 368 -15.38 15.97 -13.30
N ASP A 369 -15.77 15.81 -14.56
CA ASP A 369 -15.28 14.73 -15.42
C ASP A 369 -13.78 14.90 -15.77
N ALA A 370 -13.18 13.83 -16.27
CA ALA A 370 -11.82 13.83 -16.80
C ALA A 370 -11.74 14.71 -18.05
N LEU A 371 -10.66 15.48 -18.22
CA LEU A 371 -10.36 16.16 -19.47
C LEU A 371 -9.63 15.23 -20.42
N GLU A 372 -9.84 15.43 -21.72
CA GLU A 372 -8.97 14.81 -22.71
C GLU A 372 -7.53 15.33 -22.55
N PRO A 373 -6.49 14.52 -22.80
CA PRO A 373 -5.10 14.94 -22.65
C PRO A 373 -4.76 16.27 -23.35
N LYS A 374 -5.35 16.53 -24.52
CA LYS A 374 -5.15 17.78 -25.27
C LYS A 374 -5.76 19.00 -24.56
N GLU A 375 -6.90 18.83 -23.89
CA GLU A 375 -7.54 19.90 -23.12
C GLU A 375 -6.80 20.16 -21.81
N ALA A 376 -6.31 19.08 -21.16
CA ALA A 376 -5.49 19.18 -19.95
C ALA A 376 -4.20 19.98 -20.21
N ILE A 377 -3.56 19.80 -21.37
CA ILE A 377 -2.37 20.58 -21.77
C ILE A 377 -2.63 22.09 -21.78
N GLU A 378 -3.79 22.54 -22.24
CA GLU A 378 -4.09 23.98 -22.28
C GLU A 378 -4.24 24.57 -20.88
N VAL A 379 -4.82 23.82 -19.93
CA VAL A 379 -4.87 24.25 -18.53
C VAL A 379 -3.48 24.28 -17.89
N VAL A 380 -2.62 23.29 -18.21
CA VAL A 380 -1.23 23.29 -17.74
C VAL A 380 -0.46 24.48 -18.33
N ARG A 381 -0.72 24.84 -19.60
CA ARG A 381 -0.13 26.02 -20.25
C ARG A 381 -0.45 27.31 -19.49
N GLU A 382 -1.70 27.50 -19.07
CA GLU A 382 -2.10 28.68 -18.28
C GLU A 382 -1.30 28.77 -16.97
N GLU A 383 -1.05 27.64 -16.28
CA GLU A 383 -0.24 27.61 -15.06
C GLU A 383 1.24 27.91 -15.34
N VAL A 384 1.79 27.48 -16.48
CA VAL A 384 3.15 27.83 -16.94
C VAL A 384 3.26 29.32 -17.28
N GLU A 385 2.32 29.86 -18.05
CA GLU A 385 2.28 31.29 -18.43
C GLU A 385 2.14 32.20 -17.21
N SER A 386 1.46 31.73 -16.15
CA SER A 386 1.37 32.42 -14.87
C SER A 386 2.63 32.30 -14.00
N GLY A 387 3.65 31.55 -14.44
CA GLY A 387 4.92 31.37 -13.75
C GLY A 387 4.90 30.36 -12.60
N LYS A 388 3.86 29.52 -12.49
CA LYS A 388 3.72 28.55 -11.39
C LYS A 388 4.39 27.21 -11.69
N LEU A 389 4.38 26.79 -12.94
CA LEU A 389 4.95 25.53 -13.43
C LEU A 389 6.11 25.78 -14.41
N ASP A 390 6.96 24.77 -14.58
CA ASP A 390 8.18 24.86 -15.39
C ASP A 390 7.89 24.71 -16.89
N ASP A 391 8.33 25.69 -17.66
CA ASP A 391 8.14 25.76 -19.11
C ASP A 391 8.86 24.63 -19.85
N TYR A 392 10.11 24.34 -19.49
CA TYR A 392 10.88 23.28 -20.15
C TYR A 392 10.29 21.88 -19.91
N VAL A 393 9.86 21.58 -18.69
CA VAL A 393 9.17 20.32 -18.37
C VAL A 393 7.82 20.24 -19.10
N PHE A 394 7.09 21.35 -19.15
CA PHE A 394 5.81 21.42 -19.88
C PHE A 394 6.00 21.20 -21.38
N GLU A 395 7.01 21.79 -22.02
CA GLU A 395 7.32 21.54 -23.44
C GLU A 395 7.52 20.04 -23.72
N LYS A 396 8.17 19.32 -22.79
CA LYS A 396 8.34 17.86 -22.90
C LYS A 396 7.04 17.10 -22.74
N LEU A 397 6.19 17.49 -21.80
CA LEU A 397 4.85 16.92 -21.65
C LEU A 397 4.02 17.15 -22.92
N GLU A 398 4.05 18.36 -23.46
CA GLU A 398 3.31 18.73 -24.67
C GLU A 398 3.77 17.91 -25.88
N GLN A 399 5.07 17.66 -26.02
CA GLN A 399 5.63 16.78 -27.05
C GLN A 399 5.14 15.33 -26.89
N LEU A 400 5.11 14.80 -25.66
CA LEU A 400 4.59 13.47 -25.38
C LEU A 400 3.11 13.36 -25.76
N VAL A 401 2.28 14.34 -25.37
CA VAL A 401 0.84 14.35 -25.71
C VAL A 401 0.62 14.49 -27.22
N LYS A 402 1.40 15.32 -27.92
CA LYS A 402 1.35 15.44 -29.40
C LYS A 402 1.71 14.13 -30.09
N ASN A 403 2.57 13.31 -29.48
CA ASN A 403 2.94 11.98 -29.93
C ASN A 403 1.98 10.87 -29.44
N ASN A 404 0.75 11.23 -29.08
CA ASN A 404 -0.30 10.33 -28.59
C ASN A 404 0.11 9.55 -27.32
N LEU A 405 0.52 10.27 -26.28
CA LEU A 405 0.72 9.68 -24.94
C LEU A 405 -0.55 8.93 -24.50
N GLU A 406 -0.48 7.59 -24.50
CA GLU A 406 -1.54 6.73 -23.98
C GLU A 406 -1.40 6.61 -22.46
N LEU A 407 -2.43 7.04 -21.74
CA LEU A 407 -2.48 6.94 -20.28
C LEU A 407 -2.96 5.54 -19.86
N PRO A 408 -2.35 4.93 -18.84
CA PRO A 408 -2.78 3.63 -18.36
C PRO A 408 -4.19 3.71 -17.76
N THR A 409 -5.02 2.73 -18.08
CA THR A 409 -6.32 2.57 -17.42
C THR A 409 -6.14 1.98 -16.03
N GLN A 410 -7.18 2.10 -15.18
CA GLN A 410 -7.20 1.44 -13.87
C GLN A 410 -6.97 -0.08 -14.00
N ARG A 411 -7.48 -0.68 -15.08
CA ARG A 411 -7.27 -2.08 -15.39
C ARG A 411 -5.79 -2.38 -15.62
N ASN A 412 -5.10 -1.59 -16.44
CA ASN A 412 -3.67 -1.76 -16.70
C ASN A 412 -2.84 -1.61 -15.42
N ILE A 413 -3.22 -0.68 -14.55
CA ILE A 413 -2.57 -0.49 -13.24
C ILE A 413 -2.67 -1.76 -12.39
N MET A 414 -3.88 -2.33 -12.28
CA MET A 414 -4.12 -3.57 -11.53
C MET A 414 -3.39 -4.78 -12.13
N GLU A 415 -3.42 -4.92 -13.46
CA GLU A 415 -2.69 -5.97 -14.20
C GLU A 415 -1.19 -5.90 -13.90
N ASN A 416 -0.60 -4.70 -13.92
CA ASN A 416 0.80 -4.48 -13.57
C ASN A 416 1.10 -4.77 -12.10
N LEU A 417 0.26 -4.30 -11.17
CA LEU A 417 0.43 -4.51 -9.72
C LEU A 417 0.40 -6.00 -9.35
N LEU A 418 -0.48 -6.77 -9.98
CA LEU A 418 -0.62 -8.21 -9.75
C LEU A 418 0.30 -9.06 -10.65
N GLY A 419 0.89 -8.45 -11.68
CA GLY A 419 1.64 -9.10 -12.75
C GLY A 419 0.86 -10.20 -13.44
N VAL A 420 -0.38 -9.92 -13.83
CA VAL A 420 -1.23 -10.79 -14.63
C VAL A 420 -1.55 -10.18 -15.98
N GLU A 421 -1.75 -11.02 -16.99
CA GLU A 421 -2.18 -10.58 -18.33
C GLU A 421 -3.61 -10.00 -18.32
N SER A 422 -4.45 -10.47 -17.40
CA SER A 422 -5.82 -9.99 -17.27
C SER A 422 -6.29 -10.14 -15.82
N VAL A 423 -6.75 -9.03 -15.25
CA VAL A 423 -7.33 -9.01 -13.90
C VAL A 423 -8.61 -9.81 -13.79
N ASP A 424 -9.33 -10.06 -14.90
CA ASP A 424 -10.55 -10.90 -14.92
C ASP A 424 -10.27 -12.35 -14.49
N GLN A 425 -9.01 -12.78 -14.55
CA GLN A 425 -8.57 -14.10 -14.09
C GLN A 425 -8.50 -14.20 -12.55
N ILE A 426 -8.41 -13.06 -11.85
CA ILE A 426 -8.24 -12.97 -10.40
C ILE A 426 -9.46 -12.34 -9.72
N VAL A 427 -10.02 -11.29 -10.31
CA VAL A 427 -11.14 -10.48 -9.77
C VAL A 427 -12.20 -10.39 -10.84
N VAL A 428 -13.48 -10.60 -10.50
CA VAL A 428 -14.57 -10.36 -11.46
C VAL A 428 -14.87 -8.86 -11.43
N VAL A 429 -14.12 -8.08 -12.20
CA VAL A 429 -14.38 -6.65 -12.34
C VAL A 429 -15.55 -6.49 -13.33
N ASP A 430 -16.71 -6.02 -12.87
CA ASP A 430 -17.86 -5.77 -13.73
C ASP A 430 -17.46 -4.75 -14.82
N ALA A 431 -17.72 -5.09 -16.09
CA ALA A 431 -17.31 -4.29 -17.25
C ALA A 431 -17.88 -2.86 -17.25
N ASN A 432 -18.93 -2.61 -16.47
CA ASN A 432 -19.58 -1.30 -16.34
C ASN A 432 -18.93 -0.37 -15.28
N LEU A 433 -17.97 -0.85 -14.50
CA LEU A 433 -17.19 -0.04 -13.54
C LEU A 433 -15.89 0.53 -14.16
N VAL A 434 -15.66 0.28 -15.46
CA VAL A 434 -14.36 0.40 -16.16
C VAL A 434 -14.37 1.51 -17.23
N VAL A 435 -15.17 2.55 -17.07
CA VAL A 435 -15.12 3.73 -17.96
C VAL A 435 -14.76 4.99 -17.19
#